data_AF-A0A7S1DUM2-F1
#
_entry.id   AF-A0A7S1DUM2-F1
#
_cell.length_a   1.000
_cell.length_b   1.000
_cell.length_c   1.000
_cell.angle_alpha   90.00
_cell.angle_beta   90.00
_cell.angle_gamma   90.00
#
_symmetry.space_group_name_H-M   'P 1'
#
loop_
_entity.id
_entity.type
_entity.pdbx_description
1 polymer ?
#
loop_
_entity_poly.entity_id
_entity_poly.type
_entity_poly.pdbx_seq_one_letter_code
_entity_poly.pdbx_strand_id
1 'polypeptide(L)'
;DLLLLDEPTNHLDVASVAWLAEYLSSLGRTTVVMVSHDYQFLDRACTDVIHFVDMKLDYYLGGWSEFEAARPDVIKALPKRKNTSYFAEVMGEQEALIKFADPGNLDGVKSRLKPIMKLSGVTFRYDGTEKDVLKDVSVKLCMASRVALIGPNGAGKTTLLKLLVGDLEGNKARGEIWKHHNLRVAYIAQHSMHHLDENLLRTPITYIQDRFFQGRDKELSKLVTMALTPEEEELRKKRGNIAEI
;
A
#
# COMPACT_ATOMS: atom_id res chain seq x y z
N ASP A 1 14.42 -24.31 -21.30
CA ASP A 1 14.81 -23.58 -20.08
C ASP A 1 13.68 -23.54 -19.07
N LEU A 2 14.00 -23.33 -17.79
CA LEU A 2 13.04 -23.26 -16.68
C LEU A 2 13.00 -21.84 -16.13
N LEU A 3 11.80 -21.25 -16.06
CA LEU A 3 11.55 -19.93 -15.48
C LEU A 3 10.79 -20.09 -14.17
N LEU A 4 11.30 -19.48 -13.10
CA LEU A 4 10.66 -19.45 -11.78
C LEU A 4 10.17 -18.03 -11.50
N LEU A 5 8.90 -17.87 -11.15
CA LEU A 5 8.27 -16.59 -10.86
C LEU A 5 7.60 -16.61 -9.49
N ASP A 6 7.97 -15.70 -8.61
CA ASP A 6 7.35 -15.55 -7.29
C ASP A 6 6.54 -14.24 -7.25
N GLU A 7 5.22 -14.36 -7.10
CA GLU A 7 4.23 -13.29 -7.14
C GLU A 7 4.44 -12.26 -8.28
N PRO A 8 4.46 -12.71 -9.56
CA PRO A 8 4.81 -11.84 -10.69
C PRO A 8 3.76 -10.76 -10.99
N THR A 9 2.55 -10.88 -10.45
CA THR A 9 1.46 -9.91 -10.61
C THR A 9 1.57 -8.72 -9.65
N ASN A 10 2.49 -8.78 -8.68
CA ASN A 10 2.64 -7.70 -7.72
C ASN A 10 3.02 -6.39 -8.43
N HIS A 11 2.31 -5.33 -8.04
CA HIS A 11 2.54 -3.96 -8.54
C HIS A 11 2.27 -3.76 -10.04
N LEU A 12 1.70 -4.75 -10.73
CA LEU A 12 1.26 -4.64 -12.11
C LEU A 12 -0.18 -4.09 -12.18
N ASP A 13 -0.44 -3.28 -13.20
CA ASP A 13 -1.81 -2.92 -13.55
C ASP A 13 -2.48 -4.04 -14.36
N VAL A 14 -3.81 -3.94 -14.52
CA VAL A 14 -4.62 -4.98 -15.17
C VAL A 14 -4.16 -5.29 -16.59
N ALA A 15 -3.71 -4.27 -17.33
CA ALA A 15 -3.21 -4.43 -18.70
C ALA A 15 -1.87 -5.18 -18.72
N SER A 16 -0.95 -4.84 -17.82
CA SER A 16 0.36 -5.50 -17.71
C SER A 16 0.21 -6.95 -17.26
N VAL A 17 -0.71 -7.24 -16.33
CA VAL A 17 -1.03 -8.62 -15.91
C VAL A 17 -1.57 -9.44 -17.09
N ALA A 18 -2.48 -8.87 -17.89
CA ALA A 18 -3.03 -9.55 -19.06
C ALA A 18 -1.94 -9.85 -20.10
N TRP A 19 -1.10 -8.86 -20.42
CA TRP A 19 0.04 -9.04 -21.33
C TRP A 19 1.01 -10.12 -20.82
N LEU A 20 1.33 -10.11 -19.52
CA LEU A 20 2.25 -11.09 -18.95
C LEU A 20 1.68 -12.52 -19.05
N ALA A 21 0.38 -12.70 -18.79
CA ALA A 21 -0.27 -14.00 -18.93
C ALA A 21 -0.19 -14.52 -20.38
N GLU A 22 -0.47 -13.66 -21.36
CA GLU A 22 -0.37 -13.99 -22.79
C GLU A 22 1.09 -14.32 -23.18
N TYR A 23 2.05 -13.52 -22.71
CA TYR A 23 3.46 -13.74 -22.99
C TYR A 23 3.93 -15.08 -22.44
N LEU A 24 3.65 -15.40 -21.18
CA LEU A 24 4.04 -16.68 -20.57
C LEU A 24 3.41 -17.86 -21.29
N SER A 25 2.13 -17.75 -21.67
CA SER A 25 1.42 -18.79 -22.43
C SER A 25 2.00 -19.01 -23.83
N SER A 26 2.61 -17.98 -24.43
CA SER A 26 3.24 -18.08 -25.74
C SER A 26 4.59 -18.82 -25.74
N LEU A 27 5.19 -19.04 -24.57
CA LEU A 27 6.51 -19.65 -24.42
C LEU A 27 6.48 -21.18 -24.60
N GLY A 28 6.26 -21.67 -25.82
CA GLY A 28 6.14 -23.11 -26.11
C GLY A 28 7.42 -23.96 -25.93
N ARG A 29 8.56 -23.35 -25.57
CA ARG A 29 9.85 -24.06 -25.35
C ARG A 29 10.44 -23.83 -23.96
N THR A 30 9.70 -23.16 -23.08
CA THR A 30 10.15 -22.80 -21.74
C THR A 30 9.16 -23.33 -20.73
N THR A 31 9.63 -24.10 -19.75
CA THR A 31 8.81 -24.49 -18.61
C THR A 31 8.74 -23.32 -17.65
N VAL A 32 7.54 -22.95 -17.21
CA VAL A 32 7.33 -21.86 -16.24
C VAL A 32 6.70 -22.44 -14.99
N VAL A 33 7.31 -22.17 -13.83
CA VAL A 33 6.72 -22.42 -12.51
C VAL A 33 6.48 -21.08 -11.86
N MET A 34 5.26 -20.85 -11.40
CA MET A 34 4.86 -19.57 -10.82
C MET A 34 4.05 -19.72 -9.54
N VAL A 35 4.25 -18.80 -8.61
CA VAL A 35 3.44 -18.62 -7.40
C VAL A 35 2.65 -17.32 -7.56
N SER A 36 1.33 -17.36 -7.40
CA SER A 36 0.49 -16.17 -7.45
C SER A 36 -0.81 -16.34 -6.66
N HIS A 37 -1.25 -15.26 -6.00
CA HIS A 37 -2.60 -15.17 -5.42
C HIS A 37 -3.67 -14.64 -6.40
N ASP A 38 -3.33 -14.40 -7.68
CA ASP A 38 -4.28 -13.94 -8.69
C ASP A 38 -4.81 -15.10 -9.54
N TYR A 39 -5.96 -15.64 -9.13
CA TYR A 39 -6.59 -16.77 -9.82
C TYR A 39 -6.98 -16.49 -11.27
N GLN A 40 -7.29 -15.23 -11.64
CA GLN A 40 -7.60 -14.89 -13.03
C GLN A 40 -6.36 -14.89 -13.92
N PHE A 41 -5.21 -14.55 -13.34
CA PHE A 41 -3.92 -14.67 -14.02
C PHE A 41 -3.51 -16.14 -14.17
N LEU A 42 -3.62 -16.94 -13.10
CA LEU A 42 -3.31 -18.38 -13.14
C LEU A 42 -4.17 -19.12 -14.16
N ASP A 43 -5.47 -18.83 -14.23
CA ASP A 43 -6.39 -19.45 -15.19
C ASP A 43 -6.00 -19.20 -16.65
N ARG A 44 -5.33 -18.09 -16.94
CA ARG A 44 -4.87 -17.76 -18.30
C ARG A 44 -3.49 -18.31 -18.61
N ALA A 45 -2.61 -18.44 -17.62
CA ALA A 45 -1.18 -18.72 -17.83
C ALA A 45 -0.76 -20.15 -17.49
N CYS A 46 -1.51 -20.85 -16.63
CA CYS A 46 -1.12 -22.18 -16.12
C CYS A 46 -1.81 -23.31 -16.87
N THR A 47 -1.05 -24.36 -17.16
CA THR A 47 -1.54 -25.63 -17.73
C THR A 47 -1.75 -26.71 -16.68
N ASP A 48 -1.13 -26.55 -15.51
CA ASP A 48 -1.07 -27.54 -14.43
C ASP A 48 -1.04 -26.83 -13.08
N VAL A 49 -1.50 -27.51 -12.03
CA VAL A 49 -1.52 -26.97 -10.66
C VAL A 49 -0.75 -27.88 -9.71
N ILE A 50 0.16 -27.29 -8.95
CA ILE A 50 0.82 -27.92 -7.80
C ILE A 50 0.14 -27.38 -6.54
N HIS A 51 -0.58 -28.25 -5.82
CA HIS A 51 -1.23 -27.89 -4.58
C HIS A 51 -0.38 -28.32 -3.38
N PHE A 52 0.04 -27.34 -2.58
CA PHE A 52 0.79 -27.57 -1.34
C PHE A 52 -0.19 -27.70 -0.16
N VAL A 53 -0.30 -28.90 0.42
CA VAL A 53 -1.18 -29.17 1.57
C VAL A 53 -0.52 -30.16 2.51
N ASP A 54 -0.61 -29.92 3.82
CA ASP A 54 -0.06 -30.79 4.87
C ASP A 54 1.43 -31.18 4.66
N MET A 55 2.24 -30.21 4.22
CA MET A 55 3.66 -30.39 3.88
C MET A 55 3.92 -31.36 2.71
N LYS A 56 2.90 -31.64 1.88
CA LYS A 56 2.98 -32.47 0.69
C LYS A 56 2.60 -31.69 -0.57
N LEU A 57 3.04 -32.21 -1.72
CA LEU A 57 2.76 -31.67 -3.04
C LEU A 57 1.85 -32.65 -3.79
N ASP A 58 0.65 -32.21 -4.11
CA ASP A 58 -0.25 -32.92 -5.01
C ASP A 58 -0.22 -32.25 -6.39
N TYR A 59 -0.02 -33.04 -7.44
CA TYR A 59 0.05 -32.56 -8.82
C TYR A 59 -1.26 -32.81 -9.56
N TYR A 60 -1.79 -31.79 -10.22
CA TYR A 60 -3.02 -31.85 -11.01
C TYR A 60 -2.73 -31.40 -12.44
N LEU A 61 -3.04 -32.28 -13.39
CA LEU A 61 -3.00 -31.99 -14.82
C LEU A 61 -4.28 -31.22 -15.19
N GLY A 62 -4.12 -30.07 -15.84
CA GLY A 62 -5.22 -29.14 -16.13
C GLY A 62 -5.00 -27.78 -15.47
N GLY A 63 -5.52 -26.73 -16.10
CA GLY A 63 -5.38 -25.36 -15.63
C GLY A 63 -6.15 -25.09 -14.34
N TRP A 64 -6.22 -23.82 -13.97
CA TRP A 64 -6.87 -23.42 -12.73
C TRP A 64 -8.35 -23.81 -12.68
N SER A 65 -9.09 -23.59 -13.77
CA SER A 65 -10.51 -23.95 -13.87
C SER A 65 -10.78 -25.45 -13.65
N GLU A 66 -9.96 -26.33 -14.22
CA GLU A 66 -10.07 -27.78 -14.02
C GLU A 66 -9.76 -28.18 -12.58
N PHE A 67 -8.72 -27.58 -11.98
CA PHE A 67 -8.38 -27.80 -10.58
C PHE A 67 -9.52 -27.34 -9.65
N GLU A 68 -10.13 -26.19 -9.93
CA GLU A 68 -11.27 -25.68 -9.15
C GLU A 68 -12.48 -26.61 -9.21
N ALA A 69 -12.75 -27.20 -10.38
CA ALA A 69 -13.80 -28.20 -10.54
C ALA A 69 -13.48 -29.53 -9.83
N ALA A 70 -12.21 -29.96 -9.84
CA ALA A 70 -11.77 -31.22 -9.25
C ALA A 70 -11.68 -31.18 -7.72
N ARG A 71 -11.31 -30.03 -7.14
CA ARG A 71 -11.10 -29.84 -5.70
C ARG A 71 -11.92 -28.67 -5.14
N PRO A 72 -13.27 -28.74 -5.22
CA PRO A 72 -14.13 -27.67 -4.70
C PRO A 72 -14.00 -27.53 -3.17
N ASP A 73 -13.57 -28.58 -2.47
CA ASP A 73 -13.22 -28.58 -1.05
C ASP A 73 -12.03 -27.67 -0.75
N VAL A 74 -10.97 -27.74 -1.56
CA VAL A 74 -9.77 -26.89 -1.44
C VAL A 74 -10.13 -25.45 -1.76
N ILE A 75 -10.85 -25.20 -2.86
CA ILE A 75 -11.24 -23.85 -3.26
C ILE A 75 -12.13 -23.17 -2.21
N LYS A 76 -12.98 -23.94 -1.51
CA LYS A 76 -13.73 -23.42 -0.36
C LYS A 76 -12.79 -22.97 0.76
N ALA A 77 -11.74 -23.74 1.05
CA ALA A 77 -10.78 -23.44 2.10
C ALA A 77 -9.76 -22.33 1.72
N LEU A 78 -9.52 -22.08 0.43
CA LEU A 78 -8.62 -21.02 -0.02
C LEU A 78 -9.16 -19.64 0.39
N PRO A 79 -8.25 -18.68 0.72
CA PRO A 79 -8.64 -17.31 1.04
C PRO A 79 -9.22 -16.62 -0.21
N LYS A 80 -10.55 -16.68 -0.38
CA LYS A 80 -11.23 -16.05 -1.52
C LYS A 80 -11.12 -14.53 -1.43
N ARG A 81 -10.65 -13.88 -2.52
CA ARG A 81 -10.67 -12.41 -2.73
C ARG A 81 -12.07 -11.79 -2.58
N LYS A 82 -13.13 -12.58 -2.76
CA LYS A 82 -14.53 -12.22 -2.50
C LYS A 82 -15.06 -13.18 -1.45
N ASN A 83 -15.14 -12.75 -0.19
CA ASN A 83 -16.21 -13.09 0.75
C ASN A 83 -15.86 -12.63 2.17
N THR A 84 -16.33 -11.43 2.51
CA THR A 84 -16.66 -11.05 3.88
C THR A 84 -17.58 -12.10 4.56
N SER A 85 -18.29 -12.93 3.79
CA SER A 85 -19.21 -13.96 4.30
C SER A 85 -18.57 -15.30 4.69
N TYR A 86 -17.48 -15.75 4.06
CA TYR A 86 -16.88 -17.05 4.39
C TYR A 86 -16.11 -17.00 5.72
N PHE A 87 -15.46 -15.87 5.98
CA PHE A 87 -14.91 -15.55 7.30
C PHE A 87 -16.00 -15.50 8.39
N ALA A 88 -17.23 -15.05 8.05
CA ALA A 88 -18.33 -14.98 9.02
C ALA A 88 -19.00 -16.35 9.28
N GLU A 89 -19.05 -17.25 8.28
CA GLU A 89 -19.67 -18.57 8.39
C GLU A 89 -18.77 -19.61 9.08
N VAL A 90 -17.45 -19.60 8.82
CA VAL A 90 -16.52 -20.60 9.39
C VAL A 90 -16.08 -20.24 10.81
N MET A 91 -15.99 -18.95 11.13
CA MET A 91 -15.53 -18.45 12.42
C MET A 91 -16.69 -17.88 13.22
N GLY A 92 -17.76 -18.66 13.43
CA GLY A 92 -18.98 -18.20 14.11
C GLY A 92 -18.71 -17.18 15.22
N GLU A 93 -19.28 -15.98 15.10
CA GLU A 93 -19.09 -14.82 16.00
C GLU A 93 -17.65 -14.50 16.45
N GLN A 94 -16.59 -15.01 15.81
CA GLN A 94 -15.24 -14.57 16.14
C GLN A 94 -15.02 -13.19 15.54
N GLU A 95 -14.78 -12.25 16.44
CA GLU A 95 -14.43 -10.88 16.16
C GLU A 95 -13.36 -10.82 15.06
N ALA A 96 -13.51 -9.87 14.13
CA ALA A 96 -12.53 -9.61 13.09
C ALA A 96 -11.10 -9.68 13.67
N LEU A 97 -10.27 -10.57 13.11
CA LEU A 97 -8.90 -10.85 13.57
C LEU A 97 -8.04 -9.59 13.70
N ILE A 98 -8.39 -8.53 12.96
CA ILE A 98 -7.78 -7.21 13.05
C ILE A 98 -8.91 -6.16 13.01
N LYS A 99 -9.04 -5.39 14.09
CA LYS A 99 -9.87 -4.18 14.15
C LYS A 99 -8.97 -2.96 14.23
N PHE A 100 -9.19 -1.97 13.37
CA PHE A 100 -8.54 -0.68 13.51
C PHE A 100 -9.20 0.09 14.66
N ALA A 101 -8.40 0.84 15.42
CA ALA A 101 -8.92 1.73 16.45
C ALA A 101 -9.78 2.83 15.81
N ASP A 102 -10.87 3.20 16.47
CA ASP A 102 -11.70 4.30 16.01
C ASP A 102 -10.89 5.61 16.00
N PRO A 103 -11.03 6.44 14.95
CA PRO A 103 -10.35 7.72 14.89
C PRO A 103 -10.84 8.64 16.01
N GLY A 104 -9.93 9.37 16.63
CA GLY A 104 -10.27 10.40 17.61
C GLY A 104 -11.08 11.54 16.98
N ASN A 105 -11.78 12.31 17.82
CA ASN A 105 -12.54 13.47 17.37
C ASN A 105 -11.62 14.56 16.81
N LEU A 106 -12.05 15.18 15.71
CA LEU A 106 -11.40 16.33 15.11
C LEU A 106 -12.12 17.61 15.55
N ASP A 107 -11.38 18.54 16.13
CA ASP A 107 -11.94 19.82 16.58
C ASP A 107 -12.61 20.58 15.44
N GLY A 108 -13.81 21.12 15.67
CA GLY A 108 -14.54 21.86 14.63
C GLY A 108 -15.10 21.02 13.47
N VAL A 109 -15.00 19.68 13.53
CA VAL A 109 -15.63 18.75 12.58
C VAL A 109 -16.83 18.07 13.24
N LYS A 110 -17.98 18.75 13.21
CA LYS A 110 -19.24 18.21 13.77
C LYS A 110 -19.92 17.17 12.87
N SER A 111 -19.55 17.10 11.59
CA SER A 111 -20.12 16.19 10.61
C SER A 111 -19.03 15.44 9.86
N ARG A 112 -19.22 14.14 9.66
CA ARG A 112 -18.31 13.26 8.92
C ARG A 112 -18.20 13.62 7.43
N LEU A 113 -19.12 14.43 6.92
CA LEU A 113 -19.14 14.90 5.53
C LEU A 113 -18.32 16.17 5.31
N LYS A 114 -17.87 16.84 6.38
CA LYS A 114 -17.01 18.02 6.25
C LYS A 114 -15.64 17.58 5.71
N PRO A 115 -15.06 18.32 4.74
CA PRO A 115 -13.74 18.01 4.24
C PRO A 115 -12.70 18.16 5.35
N ILE A 116 -11.90 17.13 5.54
CA ILE A 116 -10.76 17.09 6.47
C ILE A 116 -9.43 17.33 5.74
N MET A 117 -9.43 17.14 4.42
CA MET A 117 -8.30 17.36 3.55
C MET A 117 -8.77 17.81 2.17
N LYS A 118 -8.09 18.79 1.60
CA LYS A 118 -8.43 19.39 0.30
C LYS A 118 -7.17 19.73 -0.49
N LEU A 119 -7.20 19.41 -1.77
CA LEU A 119 -6.25 19.84 -2.78
C LEU A 119 -7.03 20.72 -3.76
N SER A 120 -6.52 21.92 -4.04
CA SER A 120 -7.08 22.85 -5.02
C SER A 120 -6.01 23.18 -6.06
N GLY A 121 -6.23 22.76 -7.31
CA GLY A 121 -5.40 23.10 -8.46
C GLY A 121 -3.93 22.68 -8.33
N VAL A 122 -3.69 21.51 -7.75
CA VAL A 122 -2.33 21.06 -7.43
C VAL A 122 -1.64 20.50 -8.68
N THR A 123 -0.50 21.09 -9.03
CA THR A 123 0.40 20.67 -10.11
C THR A 123 1.74 20.29 -9.51
N PHE A 124 2.27 19.13 -9.90
CA PHE A 124 3.51 18.59 -9.35
C PHE A 124 4.41 18.00 -10.43
N ARG A 125 5.72 18.24 -10.26
CA ARG A 125 6.81 17.83 -11.14
C ARG A 125 8.00 17.41 -10.28
N TYR A 126 8.69 16.34 -10.68
CA TYR A 126 9.95 15.94 -10.04
C TYR A 126 11.13 16.74 -10.59
N ASP A 127 12.14 16.97 -9.75
CA ASP A 127 13.37 17.66 -10.16
C ASP A 127 14.07 16.92 -11.30
N GLY A 128 14.52 17.65 -12.31
CA GLY A 128 15.16 17.08 -13.49
C GLY A 128 14.21 16.48 -14.54
N THR A 129 12.89 16.52 -14.34
CA THR A 129 11.91 16.12 -15.36
C THR A 129 11.24 17.33 -16.00
N GLU A 130 11.04 17.30 -17.31
CA GLU A 130 10.32 18.39 -18.01
C GLU A 130 8.79 18.25 -17.93
N LYS A 131 8.31 17.03 -17.68
CA LYS A 131 6.89 16.68 -17.69
C LYS A 131 6.31 16.75 -16.28
N ASP A 132 5.22 17.49 -16.12
CA ASP A 132 4.44 17.45 -14.88
C ASP A 132 3.78 16.07 -14.74
N VAL A 133 3.94 15.47 -13.57
CA VAL A 133 3.33 14.19 -13.21
C VAL A 133 1.86 14.39 -12.86
N LEU A 134 1.54 15.50 -12.20
CA LEU A 134 0.17 15.90 -11.86
C LEU A 134 -0.08 17.31 -12.38
N LYS A 135 -1.25 17.53 -13.00
CA LYS A 135 -1.65 18.82 -13.55
C LYS A 135 -3.06 19.17 -13.05
N ASP A 136 -3.19 20.33 -12.43
CA ASP A 136 -4.47 20.89 -11.97
C ASP A 136 -5.37 19.92 -11.19
N VAL A 137 -4.77 19.15 -10.27
CA VAL A 137 -5.49 18.12 -9.53
C VAL A 137 -6.22 18.73 -8.34
N SER A 138 -7.54 18.52 -8.28
CA SER A 138 -8.39 18.96 -7.17
C SER A 138 -9.11 17.78 -6.54
N VAL A 139 -8.90 17.57 -5.23
CA VAL A 139 -9.46 16.43 -4.48
C VAL A 139 -9.96 16.90 -3.12
N LYS A 140 -11.09 16.37 -2.66
CA LYS A 140 -11.63 16.60 -1.31
C LYS A 140 -11.85 15.25 -0.63
N LEU A 141 -11.34 15.10 0.58
CA LEU A 141 -11.52 13.91 1.41
C LEU A 141 -12.26 14.29 2.69
N CYS A 142 -13.21 13.44 3.08
CA CYS A 142 -14.04 13.57 4.28
C CYS A 142 -13.90 12.31 5.14
N MET A 143 -14.33 12.34 6.40
CA MET A 143 -14.25 11.18 7.31
C MET A 143 -15.14 10.00 6.88
N ALA A 144 -16.12 10.24 6.01
CA ALA A 144 -16.97 9.19 5.43
C ALA A 144 -16.46 8.67 4.08
N SER A 145 -15.39 9.25 3.52
CA SER A 145 -14.90 8.92 2.18
C SER A 145 -14.29 7.51 2.12
N ARG A 146 -14.72 6.73 1.13
CA ARG A 146 -14.07 5.48 0.70
C ARG A 146 -13.70 5.65 -0.77
N VAL A 147 -12.43 5.94 -1.05
CA VAL A 147 -11.96 6.36 -2.37
C VAL A 147 -10.92 5.37 -2.88
N ALA A 148 -11.08 4.94 -4.13
CA ALA A 148 -10.09 4.12 -4.83
C ALA A 148 -9.36 4.97 -5.89
N LEU A 149 -8.04 4.77 -6.00
CA LEU A 149 -7.19 5.44 -6.99
C LEU A 149 -6.83 4.46 -8.11
N ILE A 150 -7.36 4.67 -9.31
CA ILE A 150 -7.24 3.76 -10.46
C ILE A 150 -6.52 4.47 -11.61
N GLY A 151 -5.81 3.71 -12.45
CA GLY A 151 -5.00 4.23 -13.56
C GLY A 151 -3.88 3.26 -13.97
N PRO A 152 -3.14 3.55 -15.04
CA PRO A 152 -1.99 2.73 -15.43
C PRO A 152 -0.80 2.94 -14.49
N ASN A 153 0.17 2.03 -14.57
CA ASN A 153 1.46 2.19 -13.89
C ASN A 153 2.18 3.46 -14.39
N GLY A 154 2.79 4.21 -13.47
CA GLY A 154 3.46 5.47 -13.79
C GLY A 154 2.54 6.69 -13.96
N ALA A 155 1.22 6.55 -13.81
CA ALA A 155 0.26 7.68 -13.91
C ALA A 155 0.36 8.73 -12.78
N GLY A 156 1.27 8.57 -11.82
CA GLY A 156 1.41 9.48 -10.68
C GLY A 156 0.57 9.13 -9.45
N LYS A 157 0.03 7.91 -9.35
CA LYS A 157 -0.78 7.47 -8.19
C LYS A 157 -0.02 7.57 -6.86
N THR A 158 1.17 7.00 -6.82
CA THR A 158 2.05 7.03 -5.65
C THR A 158 2.48 8.45 -5.33
N THR A 159 2.73 9.28 -6.35
CA THR A 159 3.03 10.69 -6.20
C THR A 159 1.87 11.45 -5.55
N LEU A 160 0.63 11.20 -5.97
CA LEU A 160 -0.56 11.79 -5.35
C LEU A 160 -0.69 11.36 -3.87
N LEU A 161 -0.51 10.07 -3.56
CA LEU A 161 -0.54 9.59 -2.17
C LEU A 161 0.56 10.26 -1.31
N LYS A 162 1.78 10.40 -1.83
CA LYS A 162 2.86 11.08 -1.12
C LYS A 162 2.58 12.57 -0.87
N LEU A 163 1.94 13.26 -1.83
CA LEU A 163 1.44 14.63 -1.61
C LEU A 163 0.35 14.68 -0.54
N LEU A 164 -0.56 13.70 -0.51
CA LEU A 164 -1.59 13.60 0.53
C LEU A 164 -1.00 13.36 1.92
N VAL A 165 0.04 12.54 2.02
CA VAL A 165 0.73 12.31 3.30
C VAL A 165 1.55 13.55 3.71
N GLY A 166 2.07 14.30 2.74
CA GLY A 166 2.98 15.42 2.99
C GLY A 166 4.45 14.98 3.04
N ASP A 167 4.75 13.83 2.44
CA ASP A 167 6.09 13.22 2.35
C ASP A 167 6.95 13.87 1.27
N LEU A 168 6.32 14.43 0.23
CA LEU A 168 7.04 15.23 -0.75
C LEU A 168 7.26 16.63 -0.17
N GLU A 169 8.54 16.97 0.01
CA GLU A 169 9.05 18.26 0.51
C GLU A 169 8.10 19.41 0.15
N GLY A 170 7.44 19.95 1.17
CA GLY A 170 6.53 21.07 1.05
C GLY A 170 7.25 22.26 0.42
N ASN A 171 6.95 22.53 -0.86
CA ASN A 171 7.04 23.80 -1.60
C ASN A 171 7.24 23.63 -3.12
N LYS A 172 7.39 22.40 -3.65
CA LYS A 172 7.55 22.18 -5.10
C LYS A 172 6.22 22.02 -5.86
N ALA A 173 5.13 21.66 -5.16
CA ALA A 173 3.81 21.58 -5.76
C ALA A 173 3.19 22.98 -5.87
N ARG A 174 2.75 23.37 -7.07
CA ARG A 174 1.99 24.61 -7.26
C ARG A 174 0.52 24.32 -6.95
N GLY A 175 -0.12 25.11 -6.10
CA GLY A 175 -1.52 24.94 -5.71
C GLY A 175 -1.73 25.00 -4.20
N GLU A 176 -2.95 24.74 -3.75
CA GLU A 176 -3.32 24.78 -2.34
C GLU A 176 -3.52 23.36 -1.80
N ILE A 177 -2.74 22.98 -0.78
CA ILE A 177 -2.92 21.74 -0.03
C ILE A 177 -3.32 22.11 1.39
N TRP A 178 -4.56 21.80 1.76
CA TRP A 178 -5.11 22.05 3.08
C TRP A 178 -5.38 20.74 3.81
N LYS A 179 -4.91 20.65 5.07
CA LYS A 179 -5.15 19.53 5.98
C LYS A 179 -5.63 20.06 7.31
N HIS A 180 -6.56 19.35 7.94
CA HIS A 180 -6.98 19.68 9.30
C HIS A 180 -5.83 19.48 10.30
N HIS A 181 -5.64 20.41 11.24
CA HIS A 181 -4.49 20.45 12.15
C HIS A 181 -4.34 19.19 13.03
N ASN A 182 -5.46 18.62 13.49
CA ASN A 182 -5.46 17.38 14.29
C ASN A 182 -5.62 16.10 13.45
N LEU A 183 -5.54 16.19 12.12
CA LEU A 183 -5.68 15.01 11.26
C LEU A 183 -4.41 14.15 11.33
N ARG A 184 -4.55 12.92 11.79
CA ARG A 184 -3.51 11.89 11.69
C ARG A 184 -3.75 11.05 10.45
N VAL A 185 -2.75 10.95 9.59
CA VAL A 185 -2.79 10.13 8.37
C VAL A 185 -1.92 8.91 8.60
N ALA A 186 -2.52 7.72 8.58
CA ALA A 186 -1.80 6.46 8.55
C ALA A 186 -1.48 6.11 7.09
N TYR A 187 -0.20 6.01 6.75
CA TYR A 187 0.26 5.66 5.41
C TYR A 187 0.97 4.30 5.45
N ILE A 188 0.49 3.36 4.64
CA ILE A 188 1.12 2.06 4.43
C ILE A 188 1.70 2.08 3.03
N ALA A 189 3.03 2.17 2.94
CA ALA A 189 3.73 2.25 1.67
C ALA A 189 3.82 0.88 0.98
N GLN A 190 3.92 0.91 -0.35
CA GLN A 190 4.06 -0.27 -1.20
C GLN A 190 5.35 -1.07 -0.91
N HIS A 191 6.41 -0.40 -0.45
CA HIS A 191 7.66 -1.03 0.01
C HIS A 191 7.85 -0.90 1.52
N SER A 192 6.80 -1.15 2.31
CA SER A 192 6.87 -1.07 3.78
C SER A 192 8.00 -1.92 4.39
N MET A 193 8.49 -2.93 3.67
CA MET A 193 9.64 -3.75 4.05
C MET A 193 10.96 -2.96 4.16
N HIS A 194 11.16 -1.88 3.40
CA HIS A 194 12.39 -1.08 3.52
C HIS A 194 12.51 -0.34 4.87
N HIS A 195 11.39 -0.04 5.54
CA HIS A 195 11.42 0.50 6.91
C HIS A 195 11.85 -0.55 7.96
N LEU A 196 11.69 -1.83 7.62
CA LEU A 196 12.14 -2.96 8.44
C LEU A 196 13.61 -3.29 8.18
N ASP A 197 14.21 -2.87 7.06
CA ASP A 197 15.62 -3.13 6.73
C ASP A 197 16.57 -2.53 7.80
N GLU A 198 16.24 -1.35 8.34
CA GLU A 198 17.02 -0.73 9.44
C GLU A 198 16.80 -1.44 10.80
N ASN A 199 15.79 -2.29 10.90
CA ASN A 199 15.33 -2.91 12.15
C ASN A 199 15.26 -4.45 12.07
N LEU A 200 16.00 -5.09 11.15
CA LEU A 200 15.93 -6.54 10.88
C LEU A 200 16.17 -7.44 12.09
N LEU A 201 16.97 -6.97 13.06
CA LEU A 201 17.28 -7.70 14.29
C LEU A 201 16.29 -7.45 15.42
N ARG A 202 15.31 -6.56 15.23
CA ARG A 202 14.32 -6.20 16.25
C ARG A 202 13.07 -7.06 16.08
N THR A 203 12.53 -7.51 17.21
CA THR A 203 11.20 -8.15 17.22
C THR A 203 10.12 -7.14 16.79
N PRO A 204 9.00 -7.59 16.18
CA PRO A 204 7.92 -6.70 15.80
C PRO A 204 7.38 -5.83 16.95
N ILE A 205 7.34 -6.36 18.17
CA ILE A 205 6.89 -5.62 19.35
C ILE A 205 7.82 -4.48 19.72
N THR A 206 9.14 -4.69 19.68
CA THR A 206 10.12 -3.65 19.99
C THR A 206 10.17 -2.58 18.90
N TYR A 207 9.98 -2.97 17.63
CA TYR A 207 9.83 -2.03 16.52
C TYR A 207 8.62 -1.10 16.70
N ILE A 208 7.44 -1.66 17.00
CA ILE A 208 6.21 -0.88 17.21
C ILE A 208 6.34 0.06 18.41
N GLN A 209 6.91 -0.42 19.52
CA GLN A 209 7.12 0.38 20.72
C GLN A 209 8.05 1.56 20.48
N ASP A 210 9.12 1.38 19.69
CA ASP A 210 10.06 2.47 19.38
C ASP A 210 9.48 3.45 18.35
N ARG A 211 8.81 2.92 17.31
CA ARG A 211 8.21 3.73 16.24
C ARG A 211 7.09 4.63 16.73
N PHE A 212 6.19 4.10 17.57
CA PHE A 212 4.99 4.79 18.06
C PHE A 212 5.10 5.22 19.52
N PHE A 213 6.32 5.38 20.05
CA PHE A 213 6.53 5.85 21.42
C PHE A 213 5.79 7.17 21.66
N GLN A 214 4.96 7.21 22.72
CA GLN A 214 4.10 8.36 23.07
C GLN A 214 3.05 8.76 21.99
N GLY A 215 2.70 7.85 21.07
CA GLY A 215 1.68 8.09 20.04
C GLY A 215 2.14 8.99 18.89
N ARG A 216 3.45 9.27 18.79
CA ARG A 216 4.07 9.96 17.66
C ARG A 216 4.79 8.94 16.78
N ASP A 217 4.63 9.04 15.46
CA ASP A 217 5.40 8.23 14.52
C ASP A 217 6.79 8.85 14.32
N LYS A 218 7.82 8.24 14.91
CA LYS A 218 9.21 8.69 14.76
C LYS A 218 9.71 8.61 13.32
N GLU A 219 9.19 7.72 12.49
CA GLU A 219 9.62 7.61 11.09
C GLU A 219 9.13 8.79 10.26
N LEU A 220 7.85 9.17 10.42
CA LEU A 220 7.32 10.41 9.82
C LEU A 220 8.06 11.65 10.35
N SER A 221 8.44 11.64 11.62
CA SER A 221 9.16 12.75 12.24
C SER A 221 10.60 12.87 11.70
N LYS A 222 11.31 11.75 11.50
CA LYS A 222 12.63 11.71 10.85
C LYS A 222 12.56 12.25 9.43
N LEU A 223 11.50 11.92 8.69
CA LEU A 223 11.28 12.39 7.32
C LEU A 223 11.04 13.91 7.24
N VAL A 224 10.25 14.47 8.18
CA VAL A 224 10.01 15.93 8.24
C VAL A 224 11.24 16.72 8.70
N THR A 225 12.11 16.13 9.52
CA THR A 225 13.28 16.83 10.10
C THR A 225 14.47 16.92 9.15
N MET A 226 14.41 16.31 7.94
CA MET A 226 15.50 16.36 6.94
C MET A 226 15.48 17.62 6.06
N ALA A 227 14.75 18.67 6.43
CA ALA A 227 14.74 19.97 5.75
C ALA A 227 15.15 21.13 6.67
N LEU A 228 16.11 20.93 7.59
CA LEU A 228 16.78 22.06 8.24
C LEU A 228 17.81 22.64 7.26
N THR A 229 17.63 23.90 6.90
CA THR A 229 18.65 24.64 6.16
C THR A 229 19.89 24.85 7.04
N PRO A 230 21.09 25.00 6.48
CA PRO A 230 22.33 25.25 7.25
C PRO A 230 22.22 26.45 8.21
N GLU A 231 21.40 27.44 7.86
CA GLU A 231 21.11 28.62 8.67
C GLU A 231 20.31 28.30 9.95
N GLU A 232 19.40 27.34 9.89
CA GLU A 232 18.57 26.94 11.04
C GLU A 232 19.35 26.05 12.03
N GLU A 233 20.35 25.29 11.56
CA GLU A 233 21.30 24.56 12.43
C GLU A 233 22.21 25.51 13.23
N GLU A 234 22.63 26.63 12.65
CA GLU A 234 23.42 27.65 13.35
C GLU A 234 22.61 28.37 14.44
N LEU A 235 21.33 28.66 14.18
CA LEU A 235 20.41 29.25 15.15
C LEU A 235 20.18 28.33 16.36
N ARG A 236 20.15 27.00 16.15
CA ARG A 236 20.05 26.01 17.24
C ARG A 236 21.29 25.96 18.14
N LYS A 237 22.49 26.24 17.60
CA LYS A 237 23.72 26.29 18.40
C LYS A 237 23.83 27.54 19.29
N LYS A 238 23.07 28.61 19.03
CA LYS A 238 23.24 29.92 19.69
C LYS A 238 22.32 30.23 20.86
N ARG A 239 21.35 29.39 21.24
CA ARG A 239 20.51 29.67 22.44
C ARG A 239 20.29 28.44 23.31
N GLY A 240 21.27 28.16 24.16
CA GLY A 240 20.97 27.77 25.53
C GLY A 240 20.43 28.99 26.26
N ASN A 241 19.14 28.99 26.59
CA ASN A 241 18.63 29.58 27.81
C ASN A 241 17.28 28.93 28.12
N ILE A 242 17.31 28.23 29.25
CA ILE A 242 16.17 27.76 30.02
C ILE A 242 15.19 28.93 30.22
N ALA A 243 13.92 28.68 29.96
CA ALA A 243 12.84 29.36 30.66
C ALA A 243 11.65 28.40 30.71
N GLU A 244 11.50 27.78 31.88
CA GLU A 244 10.22 27.30 32.39
C GLU A 244 9.17 28.42 32.25
N ILE A 245 8.01 28.09 31.71
CA ILE A 245 6.66 28.10 32.32
C ILE A 245 5.78 27.20 31.45
#